data_AF-A0A951BGT2-F1
#
_entry.id   AF-A0A951BGT2-F1
#
_cell.length_a   1.000
_cell.length_b   1.000
_cell.length_c   1.000
_cell.angle_alpha   90.00
_cell.angle_beta   90.00
_cell.angle_gamma   90.00
#
_symmetry.space_group_name_H-M   'P 1'
#
loop_
_entity.id
_entity.type
_entity.pdbx_description
1 polymer ?
#
loop_
_entity_poly.entity_id
_entity_poly.type
_entity_poly.pdbx_seq_one_letter_code
_entity_poly.pdbx_strand_id
1 'polypeptide(L)'
;MISDALRESSHEPLVTDVLNSGYHIPVLTLLDGYHAPSFDEAQIQRDARVIIEELHREGIMCPASLAGDVGLMRSIMVPTSGQELGLALSRIWTYAVLFDDVFALQADLPFEILGGQLAGGARISPYTKSIDYMFGKISSYCDPEFLGFYKAYLFNWLQGVILESTFSPDGTDSADTDYIRERSGACEFWYLTLQFSRPFLRFRQSMPMWASTMRLMVHFLNDINDVLSFCKEAVNGADFTASSIYRMAVRHDIPYRDAYRYIAHRGITCYAQILQLADTSQRACLERYMKGFIYWHLNSDRYMWRQLLVDCERDQARAGGGGPTHSSWVEARN
;
A
#
# COMPACT_ATOMS: atom_id res chain seq x y z
N MET A 1 -22.85 -7.55 8.81
CA MET A 1 -22.72 -6.87 10.11
C MET A 1 -21.37 -6.17 10.21
N ILE A 2 -21.29 -4.96 9.64
CA ILE A 2 -20.20 -3.98 9.85
C ILE A 2 -19.66 -4.07 11.29
N SER A 3 -18.33 -4.12 11.47
CA SER A 3 -17.69 -4.20 12.80
C SER A 3 -18.21 -3.11 13.73
N ASP A 4 -18.31 -3.36 15.03
CA ASP A 4 -18.84 -2.38 15.99
C ASP A 4 -18.10 -1.04 15.92
N ALA A 5 -16.77 -1.06 15.74
CA ALA A 5 -15.95 0.14 15.57
C ALA A 5 -16.37 1.01 14.36
N LEU A 6 -16.72 0.39 13.24
CA LEU A 6 -17.21 1.11 12.06
C LEU A 6 -18.66 1.59 12.25
N ARG A 7 -19.49 0.90 13.05
CA ARG A 7 -20.85 1.41 13.39
C ARG A 7 -20.82 2.62 14.31
N GLU A 8 -19.80 2.69 15.16
CA GLU A 8 -19.57 3.81 16.07
C GLU A 8 -18.91 5.00 15.35
N SER A 9 -18.42 4.81 14.12
CA SER A 9 -17.82 5.90 13.33
C SER A 9 -18.86 6.88 12.81
N SER A 10 -18.54 8.17 12.90
CA SER A 10 -19.32 9.24 12.25
C SER A 10 -19.35 9.15 10.72
N HIS A 11 -18.47 8.34 10.11
CA HIS A 11 -18.38 8.15 8.66
C HIS A 11 -19.12 6.89 8.17
N GLU A 12 -19.76 6.12 9.06
CA GLU A 12 -20.53 4.92 8.70
C GLU A 12 -21.53 5.15 7.55
N PRO A 13 -22.31 6.25 7.52
CA PRO A 13 -23.29 6.44 6.44
C PRO A 13 -22.63 6.56 5.05
N LEU A 14 -21.44 7.16 4.98
CA LEU A 14 -20.68 7.29 3.73
C LEU A 14 -20.15 5.94 3.26
N VAL A 15 -19.65 5.12 4.20
CA VAL A 15 -19.18 3.76 3.92
C VAL A 15 -20.33 2.89 3.42
N THR A 16 -21.47 2.93 4.12
CA THR A 16 -22.66 2.16 3.75
C THR A 16 -23.23 2.59 2.39
N ASP A 17 -23.24 3.88 2.05
CA ASP A 17 -23.65 4.36 0.70
C ASP A 17 -22.73 3.79 -0.40
N VAL A 18 -21.42 3.79 -0.19
CA VAL A 18 -20.44 3.18 -1.11
C VAL A 18 -20.65 1.67 -1.25
N LEU A 19 -20.79 0.94 -0.14
CA LEU A 19 -21.02 -0.51 -0.18
C LEU A 19 -22.31 -0.84 -0.94
N ASN A 20 -23.40 -0.12 -0.67
CA ASN A 20 -24.69 -0.32 -1.34
C ASN A 20 -24.66 0.04 -2.83
N SER A 21 -23.83 0.99 -3.24
CA SER A 21 -23.67 1.37 -4.65
C SER A 21 -23.02 0.28 -5.52
N GLY A 22 -22.26 -0.64 -4.91
CA GLY A 22 -21.50 -1.67 -5.63
C GLY A 22 -20.27 -1.15 -6.39
N TYR A 23 -19.84 0.10 -6.23
CA TYR A 23 -18.69 0.66 -6.98
C TYR A 23 -17.33 0.02 -6.64
N HIS A 24 -17.24 -0.74 -5.56
CA HIS A 24 -16.06 -1.56 -5.24
C HIS A 24 -15.98 -2.84 -6.09
N ILE A 25 -17.11 -3.34 -6.62
CA ILE A 25 -17.19 -4.63 -7.33
C ILE A 25 -16.22 -4.68 -8.52
N PRO A 26 -16.16 -3.68 -9.43
CA PRO A 26 -15.23 -3.72 -10.56
C PRO A 26 -13.75 -3.83 -10.15
N VAL A 27 -13.38 -3.30 -8.98
CA VAL A 27 -12.01 -3.44 -8.44
C VAL A 27 -11.77 -4.87 -7.96
N LEU A 28 -12.76 -5.49 -7.29
CA LEU A 28 -12.67 -6.89 -6.88
C LEU A 28 -12.58 -7.83 -8.09
N THR A 29 -13.33 -7.56 -9.15
CA THR A 29 -13.29 -8.32 -10.42
C THR A 29 -11.90 -8.33 -11.07
N LEU A 30 -11.01 -7.38 -10.76
CA LEU A 30 -9.62 -7.45 -11.25
C LEU A 30 -8.89 -8.70 -10.77
N LEU A 31 -9.32 -9.30 -9.65
CA LEU A 31 -8.75 -10.55 -9.16
C LEU A 31 -9.25 -11.78 -9.93
N ASP A 32 -10.18 -11.67 -10.90
CA ASP A 32 -10.75 -12.85 -11.58
C ASP A 32 -9.65 -13.77 -12.13
N GLY A 33 -9.73 -15.06 -11.78
CA GLY A 33 -8.75 -16.08 -12.14
C GLY A 33 -7.37 -15.92 -11.48
N TYR A 34 -7.22 -15.02 -10.51
CA TYR A 34 -5.99 -14.88 -9.74
C TYR A 34 -5.90 -15.95 -8.67
N HIS A 35 -4.78 -16.66 -8.69
CA HIS A 35 -4.38 -17.53 -7.60
C HIS A 35 -3.10 -16.94 -7.02
N ALA A 36 -3.12 -16.65 -5.71
CA ALA A 36 -1.92 -16.20 -5.03
C ALA A 36 -0.80 -17.23 -5.24
N PRO A 37 0.45 -16.80 -5.49
CA PRO A 37 1.56 -17.72 -5.58
C PRO A 37 1.73 -18.45 -4.25
N SER A 38 2.29 -19.65 -4.27
CA SER A 38 2.67 -20.33 -3.04
C SER A 38 3.72 -19.50 -2.29
N PHE A 39 3.56 -19.40 -0.97
CA PHE A 39 4.49 -18.73 -0.08
C PHE A 39 4.81 -19.63 1.12
N ASP A 40 6.00 -19.46 1.70
CA ASP A 40 6.42 -20.17 2.90
C ASP A 40 6.05 -19.34 4.13
N GLU A 41 4.91 -19.63 4.73
CA GLU A 41 4.45 -18.95 5.95
C GLU A 41 5.46 -19.07 7.09
N ALA A 42 6.10 -20.23 7.25
CA ALA A 42 7.08 -20.43 8.30
C ALA A 42 8.31 -19.54 8.09
N GLN A 43 8.73 -19.33 6.84
CA GLN A 43 9.79 -18.37 6.51
C GLN A 43 9.34 -16.93 6.80
N ILE A 44 8.13 -16.53 6.40
CA ILE A 44 7.60 -15.19 6.69
C ILE A 44 7.60 -14.91 8.19
N GLN A 45 7.17 -15.88 9.00
CA GLN A 45 7.16 -15.73 10.46
C GLN A 45 8.57 -15.71 11.07
N ARG A 46 9.54 -16.44 10.49
CA ARG A 46 10.95 -16.34 10.88
C ARG A 46 11.50 -14.95 10.57
N ASP A 47 11.28 -14.46 9.36
CA ASP A 47 11.74 -13.13 8.92
C ASP A 47 11.13 -12.02 9.79
N ALA A 48 9.82 -12.12 10.08
CA ALA A 48 9.11 -11.17 10.93
C ALA A 48 9.74 -11.05 12.32
N ARG A 49 10.09 -12.18 12.96
CA ARG A 49 10.77 -12.16 14.27
C ARG A 49 12.13 -11.46 14.21
N VAL A 50 12.93 -11.75 13.20
CA VAL A 50 14.24 -11.11 13.01
C VAL A 50 14.09 -9.60 12.86
N ILE A 51 13.13 -9.15 12.03
CA ILE A 51 12.87 -7.73 11.78
C ILE A 51 12.39 -7.02 13.05
N ILE A 52 11.49 -7.63 13.81
CA ILE A 52 10.98 -7.10 15.08
C ILE A 52 12.10 -6.98 16.12
N GLU A 53 12.95 -8.01 16.26
CA GLU A 53 14.10 -7.99 17.16
C GLU A 53 15.13 -6.91 16.77
N GLU A 54 15.33 -6.66 15.48
CA GLU A 54 16.15 -5.55 14.99
C GLU A 54 15.59 -4.19 15.40
N LEU A 55 14.30 -3.96 15.19
CA LEU A 55 13.64 -2.70 15.55
C LEU A 55 13.67 -2.46 17.06
N HIS A 56 13.39 -3.50 17.86
CA HIS A 56 13.45 -3.40 19.32
C HIS A 56 14.85 -3.07 19.84
N ARG A 57 15.91 -3.60 19.21
CA ARG A 57 17.30 -3.26 19.58
C ARG A 57 17.63 -1.78 19.37
N GLU A 58 17.00 -1.14 18.39
CA GLU A 58 17.12 0.31 18.15
C GLU A 58 16.10 1.14 18.97
N GLY A 59 15.30 0.50 19.82
CA GLY A 59 14.28 1.16 20.63
C GLY A 59 13.02 1.55 19.85
N ILE A 60 12.80 0.98 18.67
CA ILE A 60 11.61 1.22 17.84
C ILE A 60 10.60 0.10 18.09
N MET A 61 9.41 0.47 18.57
CA MET A 61 8.31 -0.49 18.78
C MET A 61 7.68 -0.90 17.46
N CYS A 62 7.50 -2.20 17.23
CA CYS A 62 6.81 -2.74 16.06
C CYS A 62 5.65 -3.62 16.52
N PRO A 63 4.41 -3.42 16.01
CA PRO A 63 3.32 -4.36 16.25
C PRO A 63 3.70 -5.77 15.80
N ALA A 64 3.34 -6.78 16.59
CA ALA A 64 3.75 -8.16 16.33
C ALA A 64 3.25 -8.71 14.99
N SER A 65 2.07 -8.28 14.53
CA SER A 65 1.49 -8.70 13.25
C SER A 65 2.09 -7.98 12.04
N LEU A 66 2.60 -6.75 12.21
CA LEU A 66 2.96 -5.87 11.09
C LEU A 66 4.01 -6.50 10.17
N ALA A 67 5.11 -6.99 10.74
CA ALA A 67 6.20 -7.57 9.94
C ALA A 67 5.77 -8.86 9.22
N GLY A 68 4.85 -9.63 9.81
CA GLY A 68 4.28 -10.82 9.18
C GLY A 68 3.36 -10.47 8.01
N ASP A 69 2.46 -9.50 8.20
CA ASP A 69 1.51 -9.05 7.18
C ASP A 69 2.22 -8.40 5.99
N VAL A 70 3.23 -7.56 6.26
CA VAL A 70 4.06 -6.94 5.22
C VAL A 70 4.96 -7.98 4.55
N GLY A 71 5.47 -8.96 5.30
CA GLY A 71 6.21 -10.08 4.74
C GLY A 71 5.38 -10.94 3.77
N LEU A 72 4.09 -11.13 4.07
CA LEU A 72 3.15 -11.77 3.16
C LEU A 72 2.91 -10.92 1.91
N MET A 73 2.61 -9.63 2.07
CA MET A 73 2.44 -8.68 0.97
C MET A 73 3.61 -8.75 -0.02
N ARG A 74 4.84 -8.65 0.51
CA ARG A 74 6.08 -8.74 -0.27
C ARG A 74 6.20 -10.08 -0.98
N SER A 75 5.92 -11.19 -0.31
CA SER A 75 6.09 -12.53 -0.89
C SER A 75 5.14 -12.80 -2.06
N ILE A 76 3.93 -12.23 -2.02
CA ILE A 76 2.93 -12.33 -3.09
C ILE A 76 3.29 -11.42 -4.27
N MET A 77 3.67 -10.17 -3.99
CA MET A 77 3.88 -9.15 -5.01
C MET A 77 5.26 -9.24 -5.68
N VAL A 78 6.30 -9.53 -4.88
CA VAL A 78 7.71 -9.51 -5.28
C VAL A 78 8.38 -10.81 -4.85
N PRO A 79 8.09 -11.93 -5.52
CA PRO A 79 8.75 -13.20 -5.21
C PRO A 79 10.25 -13.10 -5.50
N THR A 80 11.08 -13.59 -4.59
CA THR A 80 12.55 -13.58 -4.71
C THR A 80 13.10 -15.00 -4.89
N SER A 81 14.28 -15.12 -5.49
CA SER A 81 14.94 -16.42 -5.69
C SER A 81 15.73 -16.91 -4.47
N GLY A 82 15.85 -16.11 -3.41
CA GLY A 82 16.66 -16.43 -2.24
C GLY A 82 16.11 -15.84 -0.93
N GLN A 83 16.34 -16.56 0.17
CA GLN A 83 15.84 -16.20 1.50
C GLN A 83 16.44 -14.88 2.00
N GLU A 84 17.73 -14.66 1.82
CA GLU A 84 18.40 -13.44 2.31
C GLU A 84 17.88 -12.17 1.62
N LEU A 85 17.73 -12.20 0.29
CA LEU A 85 17.11 -11.10 -0.46
C LEU A 85 15.65 -10.91 -0.05
N GLY A 86 14.92 -12.01 0.20
CA GLY A 86 13.56 -11.96 0.72
C GLY A 86 13.48 -11.23 2.06
N LEU A 87 14.35 -11.59 3.01
CA LEU A 87 14.46 -10.94 4.31
C LEU A 87 14.86 -9.45 4.18
N ALA A 88 15.80 -9.12 3.29
CA ALA A 88 16.22 -7.74 3.04
C ALA A 88 15.05 -6.88 2.52
N LEU A 89 14.24 -7.40 1.60
CA LEU A 89 13.04 -6.71 1.11
C LEU A 89 11.92 -6.64 2.14
N SER A 90 11.65 -7.73 2.87
CA SER A 90 10.66 -7.70 3.96
C SER A 90 11.03 -6.66 5.03
N ARG A 91 12.32 -6.53 5.35
CA ARG A 91 12.82 -5.51 6.29
C ARG A 91 12.52 -4.10 5.79
N ILE A 92 12.93 -3.79 4.56
CA ILE A 92 12.76 -2.44 4.03
C ILE A 92 11.27 -2.07 3.89
N TRP A 93 10.42 -3.04 3.55
CA TRP A 93 8.98 -2.84 3.51
C TRP A 93 8.36 -2.66 4.89
N THR A 94 8.75 -3.49 5.87
CA THR A 94 8.23 -3.36 7.23
C THR A 94 8.61 -2.01 7.83
N TYR A 95 9.84 -1.55 7.60
CA TYR A 95 10.32 -0.27 8.12
C TYR A 95 9.52 0.88 7.54
N ALA A 96 9.35 0.93 6.21
CA ALA A 96 8.58 2.02 5.59
C ALA A 96 7.10 2.03 6.01
N VAL A 97 6.42 0.88 6.12
CA VAL A 97 5.03 0.86 6.63
C VAL A 97 4.94 1.25 8.11
N LEU A 98 5.88 0.80 8.95
CA LEU A 98 5.94 1.19 10.35
C LEU A 98 6.18 2.70 10.49
N PHE A 99 7.08 3.23 9.68
CA PHE A 99 7.45 4.64 9.69
C PHE A 99 6.28 5.52 9.26
N ASP A 100 5.49 5.09 8.27
CA ASP A 100 4.23 5.73 7.88
C ASP A 100 3.28 5.89 9.09
N ASP A 101 2.99 4.78 9.78
CA ASP A 101 2.12 4.77 10.98
C ASP A 101 2.70 5.65 12.12
N VAL A 102 4.03 5.71 12.27
CA VAL A 102 4.70 6.54 13.29
C VAL A 102 4.67 8.03 12.91
N PHE A 103 4.96 8.37 11.66
CA PHE A 103 5.07 9.75 11.20
C PHE A 103 3.72 10.43 11.15
N ALA A 104 2.64 9.70 10.90
CA ALA A 104 1.27 10.19 11.06
C ALA A 104 1.02 10.75 12.48
N LEU A 105 1.70 10.23 13.50
CA LEU A 105 1.60 10.69 14.90
C LEU A 105 2.72 11.67 15.30
N GLN A 106 3.79 11.76 14.52
CA GLN A 106 5.01 12.52 14.84
C GLN A 106 5.57 13.20 13.59
N ALA A 107 4.88 14.25 13.14
CA ALA A 107 5.18 14.97 11.89
C ALA A 107 6.59 15.60 11.82
N ASP A 108 7.26 15.82 12.97
CA ASP A 108 8.62 16.35 13.01
C ASP A 108 9.69 15.30 12.64
N LEU A 109 9.42 14.01 12.82
CA LEU A 109 10.41 12.95 12.58
C LEU A 109 10.89 12.89 11.12
N PRO A 110 10.03 12.99 10.09
CA PRO A 110 10.48 13.12 8.70
C PRO A 110 11.45 14.28 8.47
N PHE A 111 11.25 15.44 9.11
CA PHE A 111 12.17 16.57 9.01
C PHE A 111 13.53 16.24 9.63
N GLU A 112 13.54 15.61 10.82
CA GLU A 112 14.77 15.17 11.47
C GLU A 112 15.56 14.19 10.62
N ILE A 113 14.87 13.21 10.00
CA ILE A 113 15.48 12.21 9.13
C ILE A 113 16.09 12.87 7.88
N LEU A 114 15.32 13.74 7.20
CA LEU A 114 15.83 14.47 6.03
C LEU A 114 17.01 15.37 6.38
N GLY A 115 16.94 16.09 7.51
CA GLY A 115 18.05 16.90 8.02
C GLY A 115 19.29 16.07 8.33
N GLY A 116 19.11 14.91 8.98
CA GLY A 116 20.16 13.94 9.28
C GLY A 116 20.86 13.40 8.03
N GLN A 117 20.08 13.07 7.00
CA GLN A 117 20.57 12.44 5.78
C GLN A 117 21.16 13.44 4.77
N LEU A 118 20.70 14.70 4.77
CA LEU A 118 21.04 15.67 3.70
C LEU A 118 21.88 16.87 4.17
N ALA A 119 21.70 17.35 5.40
CA ALA A 119 22.27 18.64 5.84
C ALA A 119 23.57 18.49 6.66
N GLY A 120 23.91 17.30 7.13
CA GLY A 120 25.06 17.05 8.01
C GLY A 120 24.91 17.69 9.40
N GLY A 121 25.45 17.05 10.44
CA GLY A 121 25.46 17.61 11.81
C GLY A 121 24.13 17.57 12.58
N ALA A 122 23.04 17.09 11.98
CA ALA A 122 21.79 16.83 12.69
C ALA A 122 21.90 15.57 13.58
N ARG A 123 21.06 15.53 14.64
CA ARG A 123 21.00 14.41 15.57
C ARG A 123 20.56 13.14 14.82
N ILE A 124 21.35 12.08 14.92
CA ILE A 124 21.00 10.79 14.33
C ILE A 124 19.92 10.12 15.18
N SER A 125 18.68 10.13 14.68
CA SER A 125 17.56 9.40 15.29
C SER A 125 17.71 7.88 15.05
N PRO A 126 17.08 7.02 15.89
CA PRO A 126 17.02 5.58 15.62
C PRO A 126 16.49 5.27 14.21
N TYR A 127 15.46 6.00 13.76
CA TYR A 127 14.90 5.89 12.42
C TYR A 127 15.94 6.15 11.32
N THR A 128 16.79 7.16 11.48
CA THR A 128 17.87 7.46 10.53
C THR A 128 18.84 6.29 10.42
N LYS A 129 19.25 5.69 11.55
CA LYS A 129 20.13 4.50 11.56
C LYS A 129 19.47 3.30 10.91
N SER A 130 18.18 3.09 11.20
CA SER A 130 17.39 2.01 10.62
C SER A 130 17.27 2.14 9.10
N ILE A 131 17.15 3.37 8.57
CA ILE A 131 17.17 3.65 7.12
C ILE A 131 18.52 3.28 6.51
N ASP A 132 19.63 3.70 7.12
CA ASP A 132 20.96 3.34 6.63
C ASP A 132 21.19 1.82 6.66
N TYR A 133 20.76 1.17 7.74
CA TYR A 133 20.84 -0.27 7.90
C TYR A 133 20.05 -1.03 6.83
N MET A 134 18.77 -0.67 6.60
CA MET A 134 17.93 -1.37 5.64
C MET A 134 18.44 -1.21 4.19
N PHE A 135 18.96 -0.03 3.82
CA PHE A 135 19.60 0.15 2.52
C PHE A 135 20.96 -0.55 2.41
N GLY A 136 21.73 -0.61 3.50
CA GLY A 136 22.96 -1.40 3.55
C GLY A 136 22.73 -2.89 3.35
N LYS A 137 21.56 -3.41 3.76
CA LYS A 137 21.17 -4.81 3.50
C LYS A 137 20.74 -5.08 2.07
N ILE A 138 20.21 -4.09 1.35
CA ILE A 138 19.77 -4.28 -0.04
C ILE A 138 20.89 -3.99 -1.06
N SER A 139 21.92 -3.23 -0.69
CA SER A 139 22.95 -2.75 -1.62
C SER A 139 23.76 -3.87 -2.27
N SER A 140 23.90 -5.04 -1.62
CA SER A 140 24.60 -6.19 -2.20
C SER A 140 23.83 -6.88 -3.34
N TYR A 141 22.55 -6.56 -3.53
CA TYR A 141 21.67 -7.21 -4.50
C TYR A 141 21.32 -6.33 -5.70
N CYS A 142 21.78 -5.09 -5.74
CA CYS A 142 21.43 -4.13 -6.79
C CYS A 142 22.60 -3.25 -7.21
N ASP A 143 22.49 -2.68 -8.40
CA ASP A 143 23.47 -1.72 -8.91
C ASP A 143 23.38 -0.39 -8.15
N PRO A 144 24.50 0.35 -7.98
CA PRO A 144 24.51 1.64 -7.30
C PRO A 144 23.52 2.66 -7.89
N GLU A 145 23.29 2.64 -9.21
CA GLU A 145 22.33 3.55 -9.84
C GLU A 145 20.89 3.26 -9.39
N PHE A 146 20.49 1.98 -9.32
CA PHE A 146 19.19 1.63 -8.76
C PHE A 146 19.09 2.09 -7.30
N LEU A 147 20.12 1.81 -6.49
CA LEU A 147 20.13 2.17 -5.08
C LEU A 147 19.96 3.69 -4.89
N GLY A 148 20.57 4.50 -5.77
CA GLY A 148 20.41 5.95 -5.79
C GLY A 148 18.95 6.38 -6.05
N PHE A 149 18.32 5.84 -7.09
CA PHE A 149 16.89 6.10 -7.36
C PHE A 149 16.00 5.63 -6.20
N TYR A 150 16.25 4.43 -5.69
CA TYR A 150 15.44 3.84 -4.63
C TYR A 150 15.50 4.65 -3.32
N LYS A 151 16.68 5.18 -2.96
CA LYS A 151 16.83 6.14 -1.86
C LYS A 151 16.13 7.48 -2.14
N ALA A 152 16.24 8.01 -3.36
CA ALA A 152 15.59 9.26 -3.72
C ALA A 152 14.06 9.17 -3.58
N TYR A 153 13.44 8.06 -3.98
CA TYR A 153 12.01 7.87 -3.80
C TYR A 153 11.59 7.75 -2.34
N LEU A 154 12.41 7.16 -1.45
CA LEU A 154 12.15 7.22 -0.02
C LEU A 154 12.13 8.67 0.48
N PHE A 155 13.08 9.50 0.05
CA PHE A 155 13.12 10.91 0.47
C PHE A 155 11.98 11.74 -0.12
N ASN A 156 11.56 11.46 -1.34
CA ASN A 156 10.35 12.06 -1.92
C ASN A 156 9.11 11.68 -1.10
N TRP A 157 9.03 10.43 -0.65
CA TRP A 157 7.96 9.98 0.25
C TRP A 157 7.96 10.74 1.58
N LEU A 158 9.12 10.87 2.24
CA LEU A 158 9.23 11.66 3.48
C LEU A 158 8.77 13.12 3.28
N GLN A 159 9.08 13.72 2.13
CA GLN A 159 8.56 15.05 1.78
C GLN A 159 7.02 15.03 1.62
N GLY A 160 6.46 13.99 1.01
CA GLY A 160 5.01 13.78 0.92
C GLY A 160 4.36 13.74 2.29
N VAL A 161 4.89 12.93 3.22
CA VAL A 161 4.39 12.82 4.60
C VAL A 161 4.45 14.17 5.34
N ILE A 162 5.53 14.94 5.15
CA ILE A 162 5.63 16.31 5.69
C ILE A 162 4.51 17.20 5.17
N LEU A 163 4.26 17.19 3.86
CA LEU A 163 3.23 18.02 3.26
C LEU A 163 1.83 17.58 3.68
N GLU A 164 1.60 16.28 3.82
CA GLU A 164 0.34 15.71 4.30
C GLU A 164 0.00 16.18 5.72
N SER A 165 1.01 16.38 6.59
CA SER A 165 0.81 16.93 7.94
C SER A 165 0.21 18.35 7.97
N THR A 166 0.16 19.03 6.81
CA THR A 166 -0.45 20.37 6.69
C THR A 166 -1.93 20.34 6.34
N PHE A 167 -2.50 19.16 6.08
CA PHE A 167 -3.93 19.02 5.79
C PHE A 167 -4.80 19.52 6.94
N SER A 168 -5.83 20.27 6.58
CA SER A 168 -6.91 20.64 7.50
C SER A 168 -7.73 19.39 7.85
N PRO A 169 -8.17 19.26 9.13
CA PRO A 169 -9.00 18.14 9.56
C PRO A 169 -10.35 18.01 8.85
N ASP A 170 -10.85 19.09 8.21
CA ASP A 170 -12.12 19.10 7.49
C ASP A 170 -11.97 18.99 5.97
N GLY A 171 -10.74 18.89 5.46
CA GLY A 171 -10.47 18.75 4.04
C GLY A 171 -10.69 20.02 3.20
N THR A 172 -10.89 21.19 3.84
CA THR A 172 -11.26 22.45 3.15
C THR A 172 -10.09 23.33 2.75
N ASP A 173 -8.87 22.98 3.16
CA ASP A 173 -7.65 23.72 2.80
C ASP A 173 -7.34 23.71 1.29
N SER A 174 -6.43 24.58 0.88
CA SER A 174 -6.03 24.75 -0.52
C SER A 174 -4.94 23.79 -1.00
N ALA A 175 -4.54 22.80 -0.19
CA ALA A 175 -3.47 21.90 -0.56
C ALA A 175 -3.83 21.09 -1.81
N ASP A 176 -2.82 20.84 -2.65
CA ASP A 176 -2.97 19.97 -3.81
C ASP A 176 -2.90 18.52 -3.35
N THR A 177 -4.08 17.92 -3.10
CA THR A 177 -4.20 16.54 -2.61
C THR A 177 -3.56 15.53 -3.57
N ASP A 178 -3.72 15.69 -4.89
CA ASP A 178 -3.13 14.77 -5.87
C ASP A 178 -1.60 14.85 -5.80
N TYR A 179 -1.02 16.06 -5.78
CA TYR A 179 0.43 16.27 -5.67
C TYR A 179 1.02 15.66 -4.39
N ILE A 180 0.33 15.82 -3.26
CA ILE A 180 0.76 15.29 -1.96
C ILE A 180 0.64 13.76 -1.95
N ARG A 181 -0.50 13.22 -2.38
CA ARG A 181 -0.77 11.77 -2.40
C ARG A 181 0.19 11.01 -3.30
N GLU A 182 0.55 11.58 -4.46
CA GLU A 182 1.57 11.01 -5.36
C GLU A 182 2.88 10.74 -4.63
N ARG A 183 3.23 11.56 -3.63
CA ARG A 183 4.46 11.41 -2.84
C ARG A 183 4.24 10.59 -1.57
N SER A 184 3.19 10.89 -0.80
CA SER A 184 2.97 10.27 0.51
C SER A 184 2.61 8.78 0.42
N GLY A 185 2.20 8.28 -0.74
CA GLY A 185 1.95 6.84 -0.94
C GLY A 185 3.19 5.95 -1.08
N ALA A 186 4.41 6.51 -1.19
CA ALA A 186 5.65 5.78 -1.42
C ALA A 186 5.61 4.82 -2.65
N CYS A 187 4.73 5.09 -3.62
CA CYS A 187 4.41 4.12 -4.66
C CYS A 187 5.59 3.80 -5.58
N GLU A 188 6.41 4.79 -5.97
CA GLU A 188 7.61 4.50 -6.77
C GLU A 188 8.57 3.59 -6.00
N PHE A 189 8.77 3.88 -4.71
CA PHE A 189 9.61 3.10 -3.82
C PHE A 189 9.12 1.64 -3.79
N TRP A 190 7.84 1.41 -3.53
CA TRP A 190 7.27 0.05 -3.55
C TRP A 190 7.44 -0.65 -4.88
N TYR A 191 7.12 0.02 -5.97
CA TYR A 191 7.10 -0.56 -7.29
C TYR A 191 8.49 -0.95 -7.79
N LEU A 192 9.50 -0.14 -7.50
CA LEU A 192 10.88 -0.38 -7.92
C LEU A 192 11.45 -1.71 -7.41
N THR A 193 10.96 -2.21 -6.27
CA THR A 193 11.41 -3.50 -5.76
C THR A 193 11.05 -4.68 -6.68
N LEU A 194 10.09 -4.52 -7.60
CA LEU A 194 9.75 -5.55 -8.58
C LEU A 194 10.95 -5.93 -9.47
N GLN A 195 11.98 -5.08 -9.58
CA GLN A 195 13.23 -5.44 -10.26
C GLN A 195 13.89 -6.72 -9.72
N PHE A 196 13.67 -7.04 -8.44
CA PHE A 196 14.28 -8.18 -7.76
C PHE A 196 13.58 -9.50 -8.10
N SER A 197 12.42 -9.47 -8.75
CA SER A 197 11.66 -10.68 -9.05
C SER A 197 12.22 -11.45 -10.24
N ARG A 198 12.72 -10.77 -11.27
CA ARG A 198 13.22 -11.39 -12.50
C ARG A 198 14.37 -10.59 -13.11
N PRO A 199 15.39 -11.25 -13.72
CA PRO A 199 16.50 -10.54 -14.33
C PRO A 199 16.10 -9.51 -15.40
N PHE A 200 15.07 -9.80 -16.22
CA PHE A 200 14.56 -8.88 -17.23
C PHE A 200 13.79 -7.68 -16.66
N LEU A 201 13.63 -7.57 -15.34
CA LEU A 201 13.06 -6.40 -14.69
C LEU A 201 14.15 -5.52 -14.07
N ARG A 202 15.44 -5.90 -14.14
CA ARG A 202 16.54 -5.11 -13.60
C ARG A 202 16.47 -3.67 -14.09
N PHE A 203 16.59 -2.73 -13.16
CA PHE A 203 16.31 -1.30 -13.39
C PHE A 203 16.94 -0.76 -14.68
N ARG A 204 18.26 -0.91 -14.83
CA ARG A 204 18.99 -0.42 -16.01
C ARG A 204 18.59 -1.10 -17.32
N GLN A 205 18.25 -2.38 -17.27
CA GLN A 205 17.93 -3.18 -18.45
C GLN A 205 16.54 -2.87 -18.99
N SER A 206 15.66 -2.37 -18.12
CA SER A 206 14.23 -2.16 -18.42
C SER A 206 13.80 -0.71 -18.18
N MET A 207 14.73 0.24 -18.29
CA MET A 207 14.46 1.67 -18.12
C MET A 207 13.27 2.18 -18.95
N PRO A 208 13.08 1.79 -20.23
CA PRO A 208 11.92 2.23 -21.00
C PRO A 208 10.58 1.76 -20.40
N MET A 209 10.54 0.55 -19.84
CA MET A 209 9.35 0.04 -19.12
C MET A 209 9.14 0.87 -17.85
N TRP A 210 10.16 1.04 -17.01
CA TRP A 210 10.04 1.83 -15.78
C TRP A 210 9.56 3.25 -16.08
N ALA A 211 10.12 3.91 -17.09
CA ALA A 211 9.74 5.27 -17.47
C ALA A 211 8.30 5.35 -18.00
N SER A 212 7.80 4.33 -18.70
CA SER A 212 6.45 4.34 -19.27
C SER A 212 5.37 3.94 -18.26
N THR A 213 5.70 3.10 -17.27
CA THR A 213 4.70 2.58 -16.31
C THR A 213 4.73 3.27 -14.95
N MET A 214 5.81 3.97 -14.55
CA MET A 214 5.98 4.49 -13.19
C MET A 214 4.78 5.32 -12.72
N ARG A 215 4.43 6.37 -13.47
CA ARG A 215 3.32 7.25 -13.10
C ARG A 215 1.98 6.52 -13.05
N LEU A 216 1.74 5.62 -13.99
CA LEU A 216 0.51 4.81 -14.00
C LEU A 216 0.46 3.88 -12.78
N MET A 217 1.61 3.34 -12.35
CA MET A 217 1.68 2.49 -11.17
C MET A 217 1.47 3.29 -9.89
N VAL A 218 1.99 4.52 -9.82
CA VAL A 218 1.71 5.45 -8.71
C VAL A 218 0.20 5.70 -8.59
N HIS A 219 -0.46 6.06 -9.69
CA HIS A 219 -1.92 6.25 -9.68
C HIS A 219 -2.67 4.96 -9.34
N PHE A 220 -2.29 3.82 -9.92
CA PHE A 220 -2.91 2.53 -9.58
C PHE A 220 -2.79 2.22 -8.09
N LEU A 221 -1.59 2.25 -7.53
CA LEU A 221 -1.37 1.85 -6.14
C LEU A 221 -2.07 2.79 -5.17
N ASN A 222 -1.99 4.12 -5.38
CA ASN A 222 -2.69 5.09 -4.54
C ASN A 222 -4.21 4.95 -4.64
N ASP A 223 -4.76 4.91 -5.86
CA ASP A 223 -6.22 4.86 -6.07
C ASP A 223 -6.82 3.59 -5.51
N ILE A 224 -6.18 2.45 -5.76
CA ILE A 224 -6.64 1.15 -5.27
C ILE A 224 -6.43 1.04 -3.76
N ASN A 225 -5.37 1.63 -3.20
CA ASN A 225 -5.23 1.71 -1.76
C ASN A 225 -6.39 2.51 -1.16
N ASP A 226 -6.66 3.74 -1.61
CA ASP A 226 -7.75 4.59 -1.09
C ASP A 226 -9.12 3.88 -1.19
N VAL A 227 -9.38 3.20 -2.31
CA VAL A 227 -10.61 2.42 -2.55
C VAL A 227 -10.74 1.22 -1.61
N LEU A 228 -9.63 0.56 -1.27
CA LEU A 228 -9.61 -0.62 -0.41
C LEU A 228 -9.35 -0.27 1.06
N SER A 229 -8.93 0.95 1.38
CA SER A 229 -8.64 1.40 2.73
C SER A 229 -9.78 2.20 3.36
N PHE A 230 -10.72 2.73 2.57
CA PHE A 230 -11.79 3.60 3.07
C PHE A 230 -12.54 3.10 4.31
N CYS A 231 -12.74 1.77 4.46
CA CYS A 231 -13.38 1.19 5.64
C CYS A 231 -12.51 1.30 6.90
N LYS A 232 -11.21 0.96 6.80
CA LYS A 232 -10.28 1.09 7.94
C LYS A 232 -10.07 2.57 8.30
N GLU A 233 -10.07 3.43 7.29
CA GLU A 233 -9.88 4.87 7.47
C GLU A 233 -11.13 5.48 8.10
N ALA A 234 -12.35 5.04 7.72
CA ALA A 234 -13.56 5.51 8.38
C ALA A 234 -13.55 5.26 9.90
N VAL A 235 -12.89 4.19 10.37
CA VAL A 235 -12.67 3.95 11.82
C VAL A 235 -11.66 4.95 12.39
N ASN A 236 -10.58 5.25 11.67
CA ASN A 236 -9.61 6.28 12.01
C ASN A 236 -9.95 7.61 11.31
N GLY A 237 -10.96 8.33 11.81
CA GLY A 237 -11.52 9.52 11.13
C GLY A 237 -10.49 10.55 10.63
N ALA A 238 -9.32 10.68 11.26
CA ALA A 238 -8.22 11.50 10.75
C ALA A 238 -7.73 11.01 9.38
N ASP A 239 -7.40 9.72 9.25
CA ASP A 239 -7.02 9.11 7.96
C ASP A 239 -8.14 9.26 6.92
N PHE A 240 -9.41 9.09 7.34
CA PHE A 240 -10.55 9.24 6.43
C PHE A 240 -10.60 10.63 5.80
N THR A 241 -10.43 11.67 6.62
CA THR A 241 -10.45 13.06 6.15
C THR A 241 -9.21 13.45 5.34
N ALA A 242 -8.09 12.75 5.54
CA ALA A 242 -6.87 12.91 4.74
C ALA A 242 -6.96 12.21 3.36
N SER A 243 -7.81 11.19 3.23
CA SER A 243 -7.94 10.40 2.00
C SER A 243 -8.29 11.23 0.76
N SER A 244 -7.80 10.82 -0.41
CA SER A 244 -8.08 11.52 -1.67
C SER A 244 -9.57 11.55 -1.99
N ILE A 245 -10.30 10.49 -1.64
CA ILE A 245 -11.73 10.36 -1.90
C ILE A 245 -12.52 11.40 -1.11
N TYR A 246 -12.26 11.53 0.20
CA TYR A 246 -12.94 12.50 1.04
C TYR A 246 -12.63 13.93 0.60
N ARG A 247 -11.35 14.24 0.42
CA ARG A 247 -10.92 15.60 0.05
C ARG A 247 -11.43 15.99 -1.34
N MET A 248 -11.51 15.05 -2.28
CA MET A 248 -12.14 15.28 -3.58
C MET A 248 -13.63 15.60 -3.42
N ALA A 249 -14.35 14.83 -2.60
CA ALA A 249 -15.77 15.06 -2.35
C ALA A 249 -16.03 16.45 -1.77
N VAL A 250 -15.26 16.86 -0.74
CA VAL A 250 -15.37 18.17 -0.10
C VAL A 250 -14.98 19.30 -1.06
N ARG A 251 -13.81 19.21 -1.70
CA ARG A 251 -13.29 20.29 -2.55
C ARG A 251 -14.13 20.57 -3.78
N HIS A 252 -14.74 19.53 -4.35
CA HIS A 252 -15.55 19.64 -5.55
C HIS A 252 -17.05 19.71 -5.28
N ASP A 253 -17.46 19.67 -4.01
CA ASP A 253 -18.87 19.65 -3.59
C ASP A 253 -19.67 18.54 -4.31
N ILE A 254 -19.12 17.33 -4.30
CA ILE A 254 -19.75 16.14 -4.90
C ILE A 254 -20.02 15.06 -3.85
N PRO A 255 -21.00 14.17 -4.06
CA PRO A 255 -21.22 13.04 -3.16
C PRO A 255 -19.97 12.17 -3.02
N TYR A 256 -19.68 11.71 -1.78
CA TYR A 256 -18.54 10.84 -1.49
C TYR A 256 -18.48 9.60 -2.40
N ARG A 257 -19.64 8.97 -2.66
CA ARG A 257 -19.74 7.84 -3.59
C ARG A 257 -19.33 8.15 -5.03
N ASP A 258 -19.53 9.38 -5.49
CA ASP A 258 -19.15 9.79 -6.85
C ASP A 258 -17.64 10.02 -6.93
N ALA A 259 -17.03 10.60 -5.89
CA ALA A 259 -15.58 10.67 -5.73
C ALA A 259 -14.96 9.26 -5.67
N TYR A 260 -15.55 8.35 -4.88
CA TYR A 260 -15.12 6.95 -4.79
C TYR A 260 -15.16 6.27 -6.16
N ARG A 261 -16.27 6.40 -6.90
CA ARG A 261 -16.41 5.87 -8.26
C ARG A 261 -15.33 6.40 -9.19
N TYR A 262 -15.04 7.70 -9.11
CA TYR A 262 -14.01 8.33 -9.95
C TYR A 262 -12.63 7.72 -9.67
N ILE A 263 -12.23 7.65 -8.40
CA ILE A 263 -10.93 7.09 -8.00
C ILE A 263 -10.83 5.60 -8.37
N ALA A 264 -11.86 4.80 -8.11
CA ALA A 264 -11.90 3.40 -8.52
C ALA A 264 -11.75 3.22 -10.04
N HIS A 265 -12.46 4.03 -10.83
CA HIS A 265 -12.35 4.00 -12.29
C HIS A 265 -10.95 4.41 -12.78
N ARG A 266 -10.33 5.44 -12.17
CA ARG A 266 -8.96 5.87 -12.49
C ARG A 266 -7.95 4.76 -12.22
N GLY A 267 -8.04 4.08 -11.06
CA GLY A 267 -7.21 2.93 -10.73
C GLY A 267 -7.35 1.77 -11.73
N ILE A 268 -8.58 1.38 -12.09
CA ILE A 268 -8.84 0.32 -13.08
C ILE A 268 -8.29 0.70 -14.46
N THR A 269 -8.41 1.97 -14.85
CA THR A 269 -7.88 2.47 -16.13
C THR A 269 -6.35 2.36 -16.15
N CYS A 270 -5.68 2.76 -15.06
CA CYS A 270 -4.22 2.64 -14.93
C CYS A 270 -3.77 1.19 -15.00
N TYR A 271 -4.47 0.27 -14.33
CA TYR A 271 -4.22 -1.18 -14.42
C TYR A 271 -4.22 -1.65 -15.87
N ALA A 272 -5.26 -1.33 -16.64
CA ALA A 272 -5.37 -1.73 -18.04
C ALA A 272 -4.24 -1.14 -18.91
N GLN A 273 -3.92 0.13 -18.73
CA GLN A 273 -2.87 0.82 -19.47
C GLN A 273 -1.47 0.25 -19.18
N ILE A 274 -1.17 -0.06 -17.91
CA ILE A 274 0.10 -0.71 -17.53
C ILE A 274 0.28 -2.03 -18.29
N LEU A 275 -0.75 -2.87 -18.34
CA LEU A 275 -0.67 -4.15 -19.04
C LEU A 275 -0.60 -4.01 -20.56
N GLN A 276 -1.10 -2.91 -21.13
CA GLN A 276 -0.97 -2.61 -22.56
C GLN A 276 0.45 -2.15 -22.95
N LEU A 277 1.14 -1.44 -22.05
CA LEU A 277 2.52 -0.98 -22.27
C LEU A 277 3.56 -2.09 -22.08
N ALA A 278 3.22 -3.13 -21.34
CA ALA A 278 4.11 -4.23 -21.01
C ALA A 278 4.26 -5.24 -22.16
N ASP A 279 5.48 -5.73 -22.37
CA ASP A 279 5.68 -6.92 -23.21
C ASP A 279 5.11 -8.19 -22.54
N THR A 280 5.06 -9.31 -23.27
CA THR A 280 4.49 -10.58 -22.77
C THR A 280 5.13 -11.05 -21.45
N SER A 281 6.45 -10.88 -21.28
CA SER A 281 7.17 -11.34 -20.08
C SER A 281 6.95 -10.40 -18.89
N GLN A 282 6.94 -9.09 -19.16
CA GLN A 282 6.69 -8.04 -18.18
C GLN A 282 5.24 -8.09 -17.69
N ARG A 283 4.27 -8.29 -18.60
CA ARG A 283 2.83 -8.28 -18.31
C ARG A 283 2.49 -9.23 -17.18
N ALA A 284 2.97 -10.47 -17.21
CA ALA A 284 2.69 -11.45 -16.17
C ALA A 284 3.25 -11.05 -14.79
N CYS A 285 4.39 -10.35 -14.74
CA CYS A 285 4.98 -9.87 -13.49
C CYS A 285 4.24 -8.65 -12.94
N LEU A 286 3.86 -7.71 -13.81
CA LEU A 286 3.10 -6.51 -13.45
C LEU A 286 1.69 -6.85 -13.00
N GLU A 287 1.02 -7.75 -13.73
CA GLU A 287 -0.30 -8.25 -13.36
C GLU A 287 -0.25 -8.95 -12.00
N ARG A 288 0.75 -9.82 -11.76
CA ARG A 288 0.92 -10.44 -10.44
C ARG A 288 1.12 -9.40 -9.35
N TYR A 289 1.96 -8.39 -9.59
CA TYR A 289 2.24 -7.34 -8.60
C TYR A 289 0.95 -6.58 -8.23
N MET A 290 0.19 -6.13 -9.23
CA MET A 290 -1.06 -5.37 -9.04
C MET A 290 -2.19 -6.22 -8.43
N LYS A 291 -2.40 -7.45 -8.91
CA LYS A 291 -3.39 -8.35 -8.31
C LYS A 291 -2.96 -8.81 -6.92
N GLY A 292 -1.68 -9.04 -6.70
CA GLY A 292 -1.12 -9.36 -5.38
C GLY A 292 -1.39 -8.26 -4.35
N PHE A 293 -1.30 -6.99 -4.78
CA PHE A 293 -1.64 -5.84 -3.95
C PHE A 293 -3.11 -5.86 -3.52
N ILE A 294 -4.04 -6.04 -4.46
CA ILE A 294 -5.49 -6.14 -4.17
C ILE A 294 -5.76 -7.35 -3.27
N TYR A 295 -5.23 -8.52 -3.63
CA TYR A 295 -5.39 -9.75 -2.87
C TYR A 295 -4.95 -9.60 -1.41
N TRP A 296 -3.81 -8.93 -1.18
CA TRP A 296 -3.32 -8.66 0.17
C TRP A 296 -4.27 -7.75 0.96
N HIS A 297 -4.83 -6.69 0.36
CA HIS A 297 -5.81 -5.83 1.03
C HIS A 297 -7.05 -6.62 1.47
N LEU A 298 -7.55 -7.51 0.62
CA LEU A 298 -8.74 -8.31 0.95
C LEU A 298 -8.48 -9.34 2.07
N ASN A 299 -7.24 -9.78 2.22
CA ASN A 299 -6.85 -10.85 3.14
C ASN A 299 -6.12 -10.38 4.40
N SER A 300 -5.72 -9.13 4.47
CA SER A 300 -5.15 -8.51 5.65
C SER A 300 -6.26 -8.03 6.58
N ASP A 301 -6.16 -8.40 7.85
CA ASP A 301 -7.13 -7.98 8.87
C ASP A 301 -7.13 -6.45 9.05
N ARG A 302 -6.04 -5.76 8.65
CA ARG A 302 -5.89 -4.29 8.66
C ARG A 302 -6.97 -3.56 7.87
N TYR A 303 -7.52 -4.16 6.82
CA TYR A 303 -8.49 -3.48 5.91
C TYR A 303 -9.93 -3.97 6.06
N MET A 304 -10.19 -4.93 6.96
CA MET A 304 -11.54 -5.37 7.36
C MET A 304 -12.40 -6.01 6.25
N TRP A 305 -11.87 -6.17 5.03
CA TRP A 305 -12.60 -6.73 3.88
C TRP A 305 -13.11 -8.14 4.10
N ARG A 306 -12.32 -9.03 4.73
CA ARG A 306 -12.77 -10.40 5.02
C ARG A 306 -14.08 -10.41 5.80
N GLN A 307 -14.20 -9.54 6.81
CA GLN A 307 -15.40 -9.44 7.61
C GLN A 307 -16.58 -8.87 6.81
N LEU A 308 -16.34 -7.84 6.00
CA LEU A 308 -17.35 -7.21 5.16
C LEU A 308 -17.92 -8.17 4.10
N LEU A 309 -17.06 -8.91 3.40
CA LEU A 309 -17.49 -9.84 2.35
C LEU A 309 -18.31 -11.00 2.91
N VAL A 310 -17.85 -11.64 4.01
CA VAL A 310 -18.60 -12.72 4.69
C VAL A 310 -19.99 -12.26 5.12
N ASP A 311 -20.08 -11.01 5.55
CA ASP A 311 -21.33 -10.44 6.01
C ASP A 311 -22.29 -10.07 4.88
N CYS A 312 -21.78 -9.51 3.78
CA CYS A 312 -22.57 -9.28 2.57
C CYS A 312 -23.17 -10.58 2.04
N GLU A 313 -22.41 -11.68 2.03
CA GLU A 313 -22.90 -13.00 1.61
C GLU A 313 -24.01 -13.52 2.51
N ARG A 314 -23.87 -13.37 3.83
CA ARG A 314 -24.91 -13.77 4.80
C ARG A 314 -26.20 -12.98 4.60
N ASP A 315 -26.10 -11.68 4.32
CA ASP A 315 -27.26 -10.82 4.13
C ASP A 315 -27.95 -11.10 2.77
N GLN A 316 -27.19 -11.39 1.70
CA GLN A 316 -27.74 -11.86 0.42
C GLN A 316 -28.43 -13.22 0.54
N ALA A 317 -27.83 -14.17 1.27
CA ALA A 317 -28.43 -15.47 1.54
C ALA A 317 -29.75 -15.36 2.32
N ARG A 318 -29.84 -14.42 3.28
CA ARG A 318 -31.08 -14.12 4.02
C ARG A 318 -32.14 -13.46 3.15
N ALA A 319 -31.74 -12.64 2.18
CA ALA A 319 -32.63 -11.97 1.23
C ALA A 319 -33.12 -12.87 0.08
N GLY A 320 -32.64 -14.11 -0.02
CA GLY A 320 -33.00 -15.05 -1.10
C GLY A 320 -32.42 -14.68 -2.47
N GLY A 321 -31.38 -13.84 -2.52
CA GLY A 321 -30.74 -13.40 -3.76
C GLY A 321 -29.68 -14.39 -4.24
N GLY A 322 -29.81 -14.90 -5.47
CA GLY A 322 -28.79 -15.73 -6.15
C GLY A 322 -27.67 -14.90 -6.77
N GLY A 323 -27.07 -13.98 -6.00
CA GLY A 323 -25.93 -13.17 -6.43
C GLY A 323 -24.64 -13.99 -6.56
N PRO A 324 -23.64 -13.48 -7.30
CA PRO A 324 -22.32 -14.12 -7.37
C PRO A 324 -21.72 -14.26 -5.95
N THR A 325 -21.31 -15.47 -5.59
CA THR A 325 -20.67 -15.76 -4.30
C THR A 325 -19.29 -15.12 -4.28
N HIS A 326 -19.04 -14.22 -3.33
CA HIS A 326 -17.75 -13.57 -3.12
C HIS A 326 -16.72 -14.50 -2.43
N SER A 327 -17.10 -15.74 -2.10
CA SER A 327 -16.29 -16.72 -1.38
C SER A 327 -15.00 -17.09 -2.11
N SER A 328 -14.99 -17.05 -3.45
CA SER A 328 -13.80 -17.31 -4.26
C SER A 328 -12.66 -16.31 -4.01
N TRP A 329 -12.96 -15.12 -3.48
CA TRP A 329 -11.96 -14.07 -3.19
C TRP A 329 -11.23 -14.27 -1.86
N VAL A 330 -11.81 -15.04 -0.94
CA VAL A 330 -11.38 -15.14 0.47
C VAL A 330 -10.83 -16.53 0.81
N GLU A 331 -11.10 -17.56 0.00
CA GLU A 331 -10.83 -18.98 0.30
C GLU A 331 -9.35 -19.40 0.36
N ALA A 332 -8.37 -18.51 0.17
CA ALA A 332 -6.96 -18.89 0.04
C ALA A 332 -6.12 -18.87 1.34
N ARG A 333 -6.75 -18.99 2.52
CA ARG A 333 -6.04 -19.04 3.83
C ARG A 333 -6.43 -20.19 4.77
N ASN A 334 -7.06 -21.24 4.26
CA ASN A 334 -7.34 -22.46 5.04
C ASN A 334 -6.31 -23.55 4.77
#